data_AF-A0A0M0BS34-F1
#
_entry.id   AF-A0A0M0BS34-F1
#
_cell.length_a   1.000
_cell.length_b   1.000
_cell.length_c   1.000
_cell.angle_alpha   90.00
_cell.angle_beta   90.00
_cell.angle_gamma   90.00
#
_symmetry.space_group_name_H-M   'P 1'
#
loop_
_entity.id
_entity.type
_entity.pdbx_description
1 polymer ?
#
loop_
_entity_poly.entity_id
_entity_poly.type
_entity_poly.pdbx_seq_one_letter_code
_entity_poly.pdbx_strand_id
1 'polypeptide(L)'
;MNSNQETEARQLIKKIVLLNALRYDGKASEKPVFGKLLGDHPRFRQNIKDVALIISEVVDEINSLSLEQQKRIVSEKWPEALVEDKTEEKRQLPPLSNVNNYERVITRFSPNPDFVLHLGSARAIILSYDYAKMYNGIFYLRFEDTDSKTKKPKLEFYDAIREDLKWLGCNWDAEFIQSDRLPIYYEHAEELIKAGYAYVCTCVREIFQEKSKTGQSCPCRVLSAE
;
A
#
# COMPACT_ATOMS: atom_id res chain seq x y z
N MET A 1 13.47 -3.12 45.33
CA MET A 1 13.89 -4.45 44.80
C MET A 1 14.96 -5.04 45.72
N ASN A 2 15.17 -6.37 45.77
CA ASN A 2 16.34 -6.93 46.47
C ASN A 2 17.62 -6.70 45.64
N SER A 3 18.79 -6.61 46.26
CA SER A 3 20.07 -6.23 45.62
C SER A 3 20.42 -7.06 44.35
N ASN A 4 20.12 -8.36 44.34
CA ASN A 4 20.32 -9.20 43.14
C ASN A 4 19.36 -8.85 41.98
N GLN A 5 18.10 -8.51 42.28
CA GLN A 5 17.12 -8.16 41.26
C GLN A 5 17.40 -6.79 40.64
N GLU A 6 17.94 -5.86 41.42
CA GLU A 6 18.35 -4.54 40.96
C GLU A 6 19.54 -4.63 40.01
N THR A 7 20.52 -5.50 40.32
CA THR A 7 21.69 -5.76 39.46
C THR A 7 21.28 -6.38 38.13
N GLU A 8 20.38 -7.38 38.15
CA GLU A 8 19.83 -8.00 36.95
C GLU A 8 19.05 -6.99 36.08
N ALA A 9 18.21 -6.16 36.72
CA ALA A 9 17.45 -5.12 36.03
C ALA A 9 18.36 -4.08 35.38
N ARG A 10 19.41 -3.62 36.07
CA ARG A 10 20.37 -2.66 35.54
C ARG A 10 21.12 -3.21 34.32
N GLN A 11 21.51 -4.48 34.32
CA GLN A 11 22.15 -5.10 33.16
C GLN A 11 21.23 -5.17 31.94
N LEU A 12 19.97 -5.56 32.15
CA LEU A 12 18.98 -5.63 31.09
C LEU A 12 18.65 -4.25 30.51
N ILE A 13 18.44 -3.26 31.38
CA ILE A 13 18.23 -1.85 30.99
C ILE A 13 19.45 -1.36 30.19
N LYS A 14 20.67 -1.64 30.66
CA LYS A 14 21.91 -1.27 29.95
C LYS A 14 22.01 -1.85 28.56
N LYS A 15 21.61 -3.12 28.36
CA LYS A 15 21.51 -3.72 27.01
C LYS A 15 20.54 -2.94 26.13
N ILE A 16 19.32 -2.65 26.61
CA ILE A 16 18.29 -1.96 25.84
C ILE A 16 18.70 -0.52 25.50
N VAL A 17 19.28 0.20 26.46
CA VAL A 17 19.77 1.58 26.27
C VAL A 17 20.89 1.64 25.24
N LEU A 18 21.88 0.75 25.33
CA LEU A 18 22.98 0.69 24.37
C LEU A 18 22.49 0.40 22.95
N LEU A 19 21.59 -0.57 22.78
CA LEU A 19 21.02 -0.87 21.46
C LEU A 19 20.17 0.30 20.93
N ASN A 20 19.45 1.01 21.80
CA ASN A 20 18.76 2.23 21.42
C ASN A 20 19.74 3.32 20.97
N ALA A 21 20.82 3.57 21.71
CA ALA A 21 21.84 4.54 21.36
C ALA A 21 22.48 4.23 19.99
N LEU A 22 22.83 2.96 19.73
CA LEU A 22 23.42 2.55 18.45
C LEU A 22 22.49 2.77 17.26
N ARG A 23 21.17 2.61 17.44
CA ARG A 23 20.16 2.90 16.39
C ARG A 23 20.01 4.38 16.07
N TYR A 24 20.36 5.26 17.01
CA TYR A 24 20.17 6.71 16.92
C TYR A 24 21.48 7.47 17.09
N ASP A 25 22.52 7.02 16.38
CA ASP A 25 23.82 7.68 16.26
C ASP A 25 24.46 8.06 17.60
N GLY A 26 24.40 7.13 18.55
CA GLY A 26 25.01 7.24 19.87
C GLY A 26 24.14 7.90 20.94
N LYS A 27 22.88 8.24 20.63
CA LYS A 27 21.95 8.90 21.56
C LYS A 27 20.77 8.02 21.93
N ALA A 28 20.72 7.58 23.17
CA ALA A 28 19.55 6.91 23.74
C ALA A 28 18.51 7.91 24.28
N SER A 29 17.25 7.49 24.27
CA SER A 29 16.13 8.21 24.88
C SER A 29 15.37 7.32 25.86
N GLU A 30 14.94 7.88 26.99
CA GLU A 30 14.23 7.15 28.03
C GLU A 30 12.89 6.57 27.53
N LYS A 31 12.11 7.33 26.75
CA LYS A 31 10.75 6.91 26.35
C LYS A 31 10.74 5.60 25.54
N PRO A 32 11.54 5.45 24.44
CA PRO A 32 11.63 4.19 23.71
C PRO A 32 12.15 3.03 24.56
N VAL A 33 13.16 3.28 25.40
CA VAL A 33 13.75 2.27 26.29
C VAL A 33 12.70 1.76 27.28
N PHE A 34 11.94 2.67 27.88
CA PHE A 34 10.86 2.34 28.82
C PHE A 34 9.79 1.48 28.16
N GLY A 35 9.35 1.86 26.94
CA GLY A 35 8.38 1.09 26.17
C GLY A 35 8.87 -0.32 25.84
N LYS A 36 10.12 -0.46 25.38
CA LYS A 36 10.72 -1.75 25.04
C LYS A 36 10.87 -2.66 26.26
N LEU A 37 11.38 -2.13 27.37
CA LEU A 37 11.56 -2.88 28.62
C LEU A 37 10.23 -3.43 29.16
N LEU A 38 9.18 -2.61 29.19
CA LEU A 38 7.87 -3.04 29.69
C LEU A 38 7.10 -3.97 28.73
N GLY A 39 7.43 -3.91 27.43
CA GLY A 39 6.91 -4.84 26.43
C GLY A 39 7.53 -6.22 26.58
N ASP A 40 8.86 -6.29 26.64
CA ASP A 40 9.60 -7.56 26.72
C ASP A 40 9.55 -8.18 28.13
N HIS A 41 9.44 -7.35 29.18
CA HIS A 41 9.49 -7.79 30.57
C HIS A 41 8.41 -7.12 31.44
N PRO A 42 7.15 -7.59 31.38
CA PRO A 42 6.04 -7.02 32.15
C PRO A 42 6.23 -6.98 33.68
N ARG A 43 7.13 -7.83 34.23
CA ARG A 43 7.47 -7.89 35.66
C ARG A 43 7.94 -6.53 36.23
N PHE A 44 8.54 -5.67 35.41
CA PHE A 44 9.03 -4.36 35.84
C PHE A 44 7.90 -3.34 36.09
N ARG A 45 6.65 -3.62 35.70
CA ARG A 45 5.50 -2.75 35.99
C ARG A 45 5.23 -2.60 37.50
N GLN A 46 5.66 -3.55 38.31
CA GLN A 46 5.46 -3.52 39.76
C GLN A 46 6.38 -2.50 40.46
N ASN A 47 7.53 -2.17 39.86
CA ASN A 47 8.55 -1.28 40.43
C ASN A 47 8.87 -0.10 39.50
N ILE A 48 7.85 0.50 38.90
CA ILE A 48 8.00 1.54 37.85
C ILE A 48 8.89 2.70 38.27
N LYS A 49 8.80 3.16 39.52
CA LYS A 49 9.59 4.30 40.02
C LYS A 49 11.08 3.98 40.07
N ASP A 50 11.44 2.84 40.66
CA ASP A 50 12.83 2.39 40.76
C ASP A 50 13.42 2.15 39.35
N VAL A 51 12.64 1.53 38.47
CA VAL A 51 13.06 1.26 37.08
C VAL A 51 13.25 2.55 36.28
N ALA A 52 12.41 3.56 36.48
CA ALA A 52 12.55 4.86 35.82
C ALA A 52 13.85 5.56 36.23
N LEU A 53 14.20 5.52 37.52
CA LEU A 53 15.47 6.08 38.02
C LEU A 53 16.67 5.36 37.39
N ILE A 54 16.66 4.02 37.35
CA ILE A 54 17.73 3.24 36.75
C ILE A 54 17.84 3.52 35.24
N ILE A 55 16.72 3.66 34.53
CA ILE A 55 16.74 4.02 33.09
C ILE A 55 17.37 5.39 32.89
N SER A 56 17.00 6.40 33.67
CA SER A 56 17.53 7.75 33.55
C SER A 56 19.05 7.76 33.77
N GLU A 57 19.52 7.15 34.86
CA GLU A 57 20.95 7.01 35.15
C GLU A 57 21.72 6.30 34.03
N VAL A 58 21.17 5.20 33.51
CA VAL A 58 21.85 4.41 32.48
C VAL A 58 21.82 5.13 31.12
N VAL A 59 20.76 5.88 30.80
CA VAL A 59 20.71 6.71 29.59
C VAL A 59 21.76 7.81 29.63
N ASP A 60 21.90 8.49 30.76
CA ASP A 60 22.94 9.53 30.95
C ASP A 60 24.35 8.92 30.86
N GLU A 61 24.57 7.77 31.52
CA GLU A 61 25.82 7.03 31.46
C GLU A 61 26.19 6.69 30.01
N ILE A 62 25.26 6.09 29.24
CA ILE A 62 25.53 5.66 27.86
C ILE A 62 25.68 6.85 26.91
N ASN A 63 24.88 7.91 27.06
CA ASN A 63 24.98 9.12 26.24
C ASN A 63 26.28 9.89 26.46
N SER A 64 26.96 9.69 27.60
CA SER A 64 28.28 10.26 27.86
C SER A 64 29.43 9.52 27.15
N LEU A 65 29.18 8.31 26.64
CA LEU A 65 30.18 7.50 25.94
C LEU A 65 30.21 7.84 24.44
N SER A 66 31.39 7.73 23.83
CA SER A 66 31.51 7.82 22.37
C SER A 66 30.87 6.61 21.68
N LEU A 67 30.43 6.80 20.43
CA LEU A 67 29.83 5.75 19.62
C LEU A 67 30.72 4.50 19.50
N GLU A 68 32.04 4.68 19.40
CA GLU A 68 33.00 3.58 19.35
C GLU A 68 33.09 2.81 20.68
N GLN A 69 33.04 3.50 21.81
CA GLN A 69 32.98 2.85 23.12
C GLN A 69 31.67 2.07 23.30
N GLN A 70 30.54 2.64 22.86
CA GLN A 70 29.24 1.96 22.90
C GLN A 70 29.27 0.67 22.07
N LYS A 71 29.76 0.73 20.82
CA LYS A 71 29.92 -0.45 19.95
C LYS A 71 30.81 -1.51 20.59
N ARG A 72 31.94 -1.11 21.20
CA ARG A 72 32.85 -2.03 21.89
C ARG A 72 32.15 -2.76 23.04
N ILE A 73 31.40 -2.04 23.88
CA ILE A 73 30.66 -2.63 25.00
C ILE A 73 29.63 -3.65 24.51
N VAL A 74 28.89 -3.33 23.45
CA VAL A 74 27.90 -4.26 22.89
C VAL A 74 28.59 -5.48 22.29
N SER A 75 29.69 -5.30 21.56
CA SER A 75 30.45 -6.42 20.97
C SER A 75 31.06 -7.35 22.02
N GLU A 76 31.48 -6.84 23.18
CA GLU A 76 32.07 -7.63 24.25
C GLU A 76 31.03 -8.38 25.09
N LYS A 77 29.88 -7.73 25.37
CA LYS A 77 28.88 -8.27 26.31
C LYS A 77 27.67 -8.91 25.66
N TRP A 78 27.28 -8.46 24.47
CA TRP A 78 26.11 -8.91 23.73
C TRP A 78 26.39 -8.99 22.22
N PRO A 79 27.39 -9.79 21.80
CA PRO A 79 27.74 -9.93 20.38
C PRO A 79 26.55 -10.38 19.53
N GLU A 80 25.61 -11.16 20.11
CA GLU A 80 24.38 -11.59 19.46
C GLU A 80 23.41 -10.45 19.14
N ALA A 81 23.50 -9.32 19.86
CA ALA A 81 22.60 -8.19 19.68
C ALA A 81 23.03 -7.22 18.55
N LEU A 82 24.27 -7.33 18.08
CA LEU A 82 24.73 -6.64 16.86
C LEU A 82 24.26 -7.33 15.58
N VAL A 83 23.84 -8.59 15.69
CA VAL A 83 23.05 -9.27 14.67
C VAL A 83 21.62 -8.80 14.82
N GLU A 84 21.37 -7.51 14.55
CA GLU A 84 20.00 -7.10 14.25
C GLU A 84 19.64 -7.77 12.93
N ASP A 85 18.93 -8.89 13.04
CA ASP A 85 17.96 -9.26 12.02
C ASP A 85 17.08 -8.01 11.86
N LYS A 86 17.40 -7.20 10.86
CA LYS A 86 16.38 -6.54 10.10
C LYS A 86 15.55 -7.67 9.50
N THR A 87 14.67 -8.27 10.31
CA THR A 87 13.39 -8.72 9.80
C THR A 87 12.69 -7.46 9.32
N GLU A 88 13.14 -6.93 8.17
CA GLU A 88 12.22 -6.39 7.20
C GLU A 88 11.24 -7.54 6.99
N GLU A 89 10.15 -7.54 7.76
CA GLU A 89 8.96 -8.24 7.32
C GLU A 89 8.76 -7.74 5.90
N LYS A 90 9.09 -8.60 4.92
CA LYS A 90 8.80 -8.31 3.52
C LYS A 90 7.30 -8.16 3.50
N ARG A 91 6.82 -6.92 3.54
CA ARG A 91 5.42 -6.56 3.39
C ARG A 91 5.05 -6.93 1.97
N GLN A 92 4.71 -8.19 1.78
CA GLN A 92 4.25 -8.72 0.51
C GLN A 92 2.76 -8.45 0.38
N LEU A 93 2.33 -8.23 -0.85
CA LEU A 93 0.91 -8.13 -1.16
C LEU A 93 0.24 -9.48 -0.84
N PRO A 94 -1.00 -9.48 -0.32
CA PRO A 94 -1.73 -10.71 -0.10
C PRO A 94 -1.92 -11.46 -1.42
N PRO A 95 -1.94 -12.79 -1.43
CA PRO A 95 -2.10 -13.52 -2.68
C PRO A 95 -3.49 -13.31 -3.30
N LEU A 96 -3.57 -13.36 -4.63
CA LEU A 96 -4.83 -13.30 -5.35
C LEU A 96 -5.57 -14.63 -5.21
N SER A 97 -6.88 -14.58 -5.05
CA SER A 97 -7.72 -15.77 -5.05
C SER A 97 -7.80 -16.39 -6.46
N ASN A 98 -7.94 -17.72 -6.51
CA ASN A 98 -8.17 -18.47 -7.76
C ASN A 98 -7.09 -18.30 -8.84
N VAL A 99 -5.87 -17.87 -8.49
CA VAL A 99 -4.78 -17.67 -9.48
C VAL A 99 -4.48 -18.96 -10.26
N ASN A 100 -4.59 -20.12 -9.61
CA ASN A 100 -4.36 -21.44 -10.22
C ASN A 100 -5.42 -21.81 -11.28
N ASN A 101 -6.53 -21.09 -11.38
CA ASN A 101 -7.56 -21.33 -12.40
C ASN A 101 -7.23 -20.66 -13.75
N TYR A 102 -6.18 -19.84 -13.79
CA TYR A 102 -5.79 -19.07 -14.96
C TYR A 102 -4.32 -19.32 -15.28
N GLU A 103 -3.99 -19.37 -16.57
CA GLU A 103 -2.62 -19.60 -17.02
C GLU A 103 -1.69 -18.41 -16.68
N ARG A 104 -2.22 -17.20 -16.66
CA ARG A 104 -1.45 -15.97 -16.48
C ARG A 104 -2.26 -14.88 -15.81
N VAL A 105 -1.65 -14.17 -14.88
CA VAL A 105 -2.22 -12.96 -14.28
C VAL A 105 -2.00 -11.78 -15.23
N ILE A 106 -3.08 -11.07 -15.55
CA ILE A 106 -3.03 -9.84 -16.35
C ILE A 106 -3.71 -8.73 -15.55
N THR A 107 -2.96 -7.68 -15.23
CA THR A 107 -3.48 -6.48 -14.57
C THR A 107 -3.47 -5.30 -15.53
N ARG A 108 -4.19 -4.23 -15.18
CA ARG A 108 -4.14 -2.99 -15.95
C ARG A 108 -4.33 -1.75 -15.09
N PHE A 109 -3.63 -0.68 -15.45
CA PHE A 109 -3.97 0.67 -15.05
C PHE A 109 -4.78 1.35 -16.16
N SER A 110 -5.94 1.91 -15.80
CA SER A 110 -6.92 2.42 -16.76
C SER A 110 -7.29 3.89 -16.52
N PRO A 111 -6.40 4.85 -16.83
CA PRO A 111 -6.65 6.28 -16.60
C PRO A 111 -7.54 6.88 -17.69
N ASN A 112 -8.25 7.95 -17.34
CA ASN A 112 -8.84 8.84 -18.34
C ASN A 112 -7.75 9.87 -18.71
N PRO A 113 -7.50 10.14 -20.00
CA PRO A 113 -6.49 11.12 -20.41
C PRO A 113 -7.07 12.55 -20.44
N ASP A 114 -7.74 12.96 -19.37
CA ASP A 114 -8.38 14.28 -19.22
C ASP A 114 -7.63 15.21 -18.24
N PHE A 115 -6.72 14.65 -17.43
CA PHE A 115 -5.86 15.38 -16.50
C PHE A 115 -4.59 14.60 -16.14
N VAL A 116 -3.64 15.27 -15.46
CA VAL A 116 -2.40 14.64 -14.95
C VAL A 116 -2.69 13.65 -13.83
N LEU A 117 -1.77 12.71 -13.61
CA LEU A 117 -1.86 11.80 -12.47
C LEU A 117 -1.56 12.52 -11.16
N HIS A 118 -2.15 12.01 -10.08
CA HIS A 118 -1.89 12.48 -8.72
C HIS A 118 -1.50 11.30 -7.81
N LEU A 119 -1.11 11.58 -6.57
CA LEU A 119 -0.65 10.54 -5.63
C LEU A 119 -1.65 9.38 -5.43
N GLY A 120 -2.96 9.65 -5.50
CA GLY A 120 -3.99 8.61 -5.45
C GLY A 120 -3.89 7.60 -6.61
N SER A 121 -3.42 8.04 -7.78
CA SER A 121 -3.23 7.19 -8.97
C SER A 121 -2.05 6.25 -8.77
N ALA A 122 -0.97 6.74 -8.14
CA ALA A 122 0.22 5.96 -7.85
C ALA A 122 -0.10 4.67 -7.09
N ARG A 123 -1.04 4.72 -6.12
CA ARG A 123 -1.48 3.51 -5.41
C ARG A 123 -2.06 2.45 -6.36
N ALA A 124 -2.94 2.83 -7.26
CA ALA A 124 -3.56 1.89 -8.21
C ALA A 124 -2.54 1.34 -9.21
N ILE A 125 -1.61 2.19 -9.67
CA ILE A 125 -0.53 1.82 -10.60
C ILE A 125 0.39 0.80 -9.94
N ILE A 126 0.97 1.16 -8.79
CA ILE A 126 1.94 0.32 -8.06
C ILE A 126 1.31 -1.01 -7.69
N LEU A 127 0.08 -1.02 -7.15
CA LEU A 127 -0.59 -2.28 -6.80
C LEU A 127 -0.80 -3.17 -8.03
N SER A 128 -1.27 -2.61 -9.14
CA SER A 128 -1.52 -3.39 -10.36
C SER A 128 -0.21 -3.94 -10.94
N TYR A 129 0.83 -3.12 -10.96
CA TYR A 129 2.15 -3.48 -11.47
C TYR A 129 2.85 -4.51 -10.59
N ASP A 130 2.83 -4.33 -9.27
CA ASP A 130 3.42 -5.26 -8.32
C ASP A 130 2.71 -6.61 -8.33
N TYR A 131 1.38 -6.64 -8.50
CA TYR A 131 0.67 -7.90 -8.71
C TYR A 131 1.08 -8.60 -10.01
N ALA A 132 1.21 -7.87 -11.13
CA ALA A 132 1.73 -8.48 -12.35
C ALA A 132 3.14 -9.05 -12.12
N LYS A 133 4.04 -8.30 -11.47
CA LYS A 133 5.38 -8.78 -11.14
C LYS A 133 5.39 -9.99 -10.20
N MET A 134 4.58 -9.97 -9.15
CA MET A 134 4.49 -11.05 -8.15
C MET A 134 4.13 -12.39 -8.78
N TYR A 135 3.34 -12.38 -9.86
CA TYR A 135 2.87 -13.58 -10.55
C TYR A 135 3.51 -13.82 -11.92
N ASN A 136 4.62 -13.13 -12.24
CA ASN A 136 5.25 -13.16 -13.56
C ASN A 136 4.21 -12.96 -14.70
N GLY A 137 3.24 -12.10 -14.41
CA GLY A 137 2.12 -11.75 -15.26
C GLY A 137 2.43 -10.58 -16.18
N ILE A 138 1.36 -9.96 -16.65
CA ILE A 138 1.40 -8.86 -17.61
C ILE A 138 0.70 -7.63 -17.00
N PHE A 139 1.26 -6.46 -17.23
CA PHE A 139 0.70 -5.17 -16.84
C PHE A 139 0.37 -4.32 -18.08
N TYR A 140 -0.91 -3.98 -18.24
CA TYR A 140 -1.37 -3.14 -19.34
C TYR A 140 -1.63 -1.69 -18.93
N LEU A 141 -1.35 -0.77 -19.84
CA LEU A 141 -1.84 0.61 -19.80
C LEU A 141 -3.06 0.72 -20.73
N ARG A 142 -4.20 1.17 -20.22
CA ARG A 142 -5.42 1.32 -21.04
C ARG A 142 -6.04 2.70 -20.87
N PHE A 143 -5.96 3.54 -21.89
CA PHE A 143 -6.62 4.84 -21.86
C PHE A 143 -8.15 4.68 -21.99
N GLU A 144 -8.89 5.17 -21.00
CA GLU A 144 -10.35 5.23 -20.96
C GLU A 144 -10.80 6.58 -21.53
N ASP A 145 -10.85 6.68 -22.86
CA ASP A 145 -11.05 7.94 -23.60
C ASP A 145 -12.41 8.02 -24.33
N THR A 146 -13.41 7.29 -23.84
CA THR A 146 -14.74 7.21 -24.47
C THR A 146 -15.70 8.31 -24.02
N ASP A 147 -15.40 9.04 -22.93
CA ASP A 147 -16.24 10.13 -22.45
C ASP A 147 -15.83 11.48 -23.04
N SER A 148 -16.46 11.85 -24.16
CA SER A 148 -16.20 13.12 -24.83
C SER A 148 -16.82 14.36 -24.12
N LYS A 149 -17.62 14.18 -23.07
CA LYS A 149 -18.43 15.25 -22.45
C LYS A 149 -17.92 15.65 -21.07
N THR A 150 -17.78 14.70 -20.15
CA THR A 150 -17.43 15.02 -18.75
C THR A 150 -15.95 14.87 -18.46
N LYS A 151 -15.28 13.91 -19.11
CA LYS A 151 -13.84 13.65 -18.99
C LYS A 151 -13.17 13.72 -20.34
N LYS A 152 -13.29 14.88 -20.98
CA LYS A 152 -12.86 15.06 -22.37
C LYS A 152 -11.35 14.75 -22.50
N PRO A 153 -10.96 13.75 -23.31
CA PRO A 153 -9.57 13.42 -23.57
C PRO A 153 -8.80 14.61 -24.14
N LYS A 154 -7.55 14.80 -23.70
CA LYS A 154 -6.61 15.74 -24.31
C LYS A 154 -5.30 15.02 -24.62
N LEU A 155 -4.79 15.26 -25.84
CA LEU A 155 -3.58 14.61 -26.35
C LEU A 155 -2.38 14.78 -25.42
N GLU A 156 -2.21 15.96 -24.83
CA GLU A 156 -1.13 16.27 -23.88
C GLU A 156 -1.06 15.31 -22.68
N PHE A 157 -2.20 14.78 -22.23
CA PHE A 157 -2.24 13.89 -21.07
C PHE A 157 -1.90 12.45 -21.40
N TYR A 158 -1.99 12.01 -22.65
CA TYR A 158 -1.54 10.66 -23.01
C TYR A 158 -0.03 10.54 -22.77
N ASP A 159 0.75 11.53 -23.22
CA ASP A 159 2.20 11.54 -23.04
C ASP A 159 2.59 11.80 -21.59
N ALA A 160 1.93 12.75 -20.90
CA ALA A 160 2.19 13.00 -19.48
C ALA A 160 1.95 11.75 -18.61
N ILE A 161 0.87 11.00 -18.85
CA ILE A 161 0.57 9.76 -18.13
C ILE A 161 1.66 8.71 -18.40
N ARG A 162 2.10 8.56 -19.66
CA ARG A 162 3.19 7.62 -20.02
C ARG A 162 4.49 7.99 -19.30
N GLU A 163 4.82 9.28 -19.22
CA GLU A 163 5.99 9.80 -18.52
C GLU A 163 5.92 9.53 -17.01
N ASP A 164 4.78 9.79 -16.38
CA ASP A 164 4.57 9.52 -14.94
C ASP A 164 4.72 8.03 -14.60
N LEU A 165 4.19 7.13 -15.44
CA LEU A 165 4.35 5.67 -15.24
C LEU A 165 5.82 5.24 -15.35
N LYS A 166 6.56 5.79 -16.34
CA LYS A 166 7.99 5.54 -16.50
C LYS A 166 8.79 6.09 -15.32
N TRP A 167 8.45 7.27 -14.83
CA TRP A 167 9.08 7.88 -13.65
C TRP A 167 8.87 7.02 -12.39
N LEU A 168 7.69 6.42 -12.23
CA LEU A 168 7.40 5.45 -11.18
C LEU A 168 8.08 4.08 -11.36
N GLY A 169 8.78 3.84 -12.48
CA GLY A 169 9.39 2.53 -12.80
C GLY A 169 8.37 1.44 -13.15
N CYS A 170 7.14 1.83 -13.49
CA CYS A 170 6.02 0.95 -13.81
C CYS A 170 5.84 0.85 -15.34
N ASN A 171 6.73 0.11 -16.00
CA ASN A 171 6.61 -0.14 -17.45
C ASN A 171 5.47 -1.11 -17.74
N TRP A 172 4.74 -0.88 -18.83
CA TRP A 172 3.65 -1.72 -19.29
C TRP A 172 4.06 -2.57 -20.50
N ASP A 173 3.44 -3.73 -20.63
CA ASP A 173 3.72 -4.70 -21.70
C ASP A 173 2.93 -4.40 -22.98
N ALA A 174 1.74 -3.81 -22.84
CA ALA A 174 0.92 -3.37 -23.96
C ALA A 174 0.06 -2.17 -23.58
N GLU A 175 -0.23 -1.35 -24.59
CA GLU A 175 -1.04 -0.15 -24.48
C GLU A 175 -2.31 -0.30 -25.31
N PHE A 176 -3.43 0.15 -24.78
CA PHE A 176 -4.72 0.13 -25.47
C PHE A 176 -5.42 1.48 -25.33
N ILE A 177 -6.05 1.92 -26.42
CA ILE A 177 -6.93 3.09 -26.44
C ILE A 177 -8.36 2.57 -26.59
N GLN A 178 -9.26 3.00 -25.71
CA GLN A 178 -10.64 2.49 -25.69
C GLN A 178 -11.47 2.97 -26.88
N SER A 179 -11.25 4.20 -27.36
CA SER A 179 -11.95 4.75 -28.52
C SER A 179 -11.69 3.96 -29.80
N ASP A 180 -10.49 3.41 -29.98
CA ASP A 180 -10.15 2.50 -31.10
C ASP A 180 -10.95 1.18 -31.07
N ARG A 181 -11.54 0.83 -29.92
CA ARG A 181 -12.27 -0.42 -29.68
C ARG A 181 -13.79 -0.25 -29.73
N LEU A 182 -14.29 0.95 -30.04
CA LEU A 182 -15.72 1.22 -30.20
C LEU A 182 -16.45 0.20 -31.10
N PRO A 183 -15.89 -0.26 -32.23
CA PRO A 183 -16.56 -1.28 -33.06
C PRO A 183 -16.90 -2.57 -32.30
N ILE A 184 -16.00 -3.04 -31.43
CA ILE A 184 -16.21 -4.23 -30.59
C ILE A 184 -17.37 -4.00 -29.61
N TYR A 185 -17.47 -2.78 -29.06
CA TYR A 185 -18.54 -2.44 -28.13
C TYR A 185 -19.90 -2.35 -28.81
N TYR A 186 -19.96 -1.83 -30.03
CA TYR A 186 -21.18 -1.81 -30.83
C TYR A 186 -21.64 -3.21 -31.18
N GLU A 187 -20.73 -4.10 -31.61
CA GLU A 187 -21.03 -5.50 -31.88
C GLU A 187 -21.68 -6.19 -30.66
N HIS A 188 -21.05 -6.09 -29.49
CA HIS A 188 -21.62 -6.65 -28.26
C HIS A 188 -22.93 -5.96 -27.83
N ALA A 189 -23.07 -4.65 -28.05
CA ALA A 189 -24.33 -3.96 -27.75
C ALA A 189 -25.47 -4.51 -28.62
N GLU A 190 -25.24 -4.74 -29.91
CA GLU A 190 -26.21 -5.37 -30.79
C GLU A 190 -26.54 -6.81 -30.37
N GLU A 191 -25.54 -7.62 -30.01
CA GLU A 191 -25.75 -8.98 -29.51
C GLU A 191 -26.63 -8.98 -28.25
N LEU A 192 -26.36 -8.06 -27.32
CA LEU A 192 -27.13 -7.92 -26.09
C LEU A 192 -28.58 -7.48 -26.36
N ILE A 193 -28.80 -6.58 -27.32
CA ILE A 193 -30.15 -6.15 -27.73
C ILE A 193 -30.89 -7.32 -28.37
N LYS A 194 -30.26 -8.03 -29.32
CA LYS A 194 -30.84 -9.20 -30.00
C LYS A 194 -31.18 -10.33 -29.01
N ALA A 195 -30.36 -10.52 -27.97
CA ALA A 195 -30.59 -11.51 -26.92
C ALA A 195 -31.60 -11.06 -25.84
N GLY A 196 -32.14 -9.83 -25.93
CA GLY A 196 -33.11 -9.30 -24.96
C GLY A 196 -32.50 -8.89 -23.60
N TYR A 197 -31.17 -8.75 -23.52
CA TYR A 197 -30.45 -8.30 -22.32
C TYR A 197 -30.22 -6.78 -22.27
N ALA A 198 -30.46 -6.07 -23.37
CA ALA A 198 -30.40 -4.61 -23.48
C ALA A 198 -31.56 -4.06 -24.33
N TYR A 199 -31.88 -2.78 -24.18
CA TYR A 199 -32.91 -2.08 -24.97
C TYR A 199 -32.54 -0.60 -25.16
N VAL A 200 -33.06 0.03 -26.21
CA VAL A 200 -32.88 1.46 -26.46
C VAL A 200 -33.95 2.26 -25.73
N CYS A 201 -33.55 3.15 -24.83
CA CYS A 201 -34.46 4.03 -24.11
C CYS A 201 -34.53 5.41 -24.77
N THR A 202 -35.74 5.85 -25.12
CA THR A 202 -36.02 7.17 -25.68
C THR A 202 -36.80 8.07 -24.72
N CYS A 203 -37.01 7.62 -23.47
CA CYS A 203 -37.63 8.44 -22.43
C CYS A 203 -36.78 9.68 -22.11
N VAL A 204 -37.45 10.76 -21.73
CA VAL A 204 -36.80 11.93 -21.13
C VAL A 204 -36.09 11.52 -19.84
N ARG A 205 -34.88 12.03 -19.61
CA ARG A 205 -33.98 11.61 -18.54
C ARG A 205 -34.64 11.66 -17.17
N GLU A 206 -35.35 12.75 -16.85
CA GLU A 206 -36.01 12.97 -15.57
C GLU A 206 -37.09 11.91 -15.30
N ILE A 207 -37.91 11.59 -16.32
CA ILE A 207 -38.97 10.58 -16.25
C ILE A 207 -38.36 9.19 -16.03
N PHE A 208 -37.29 8.87 -16.75
CA PHE A 208 -36.60 7.59 -16.59
C PHE A 208 -36.00 7.44 -15.20
N GLN A 209 -35.38 8.49 -14.66
CA GLN A 209 -34.82 8.49 -13.32
C GLN A 209 -35.88 8.27 -12.23
N GLU A 210 -37.05 8.88 -12.34
CA GLU A 210 -38.15 8.69 -11.40
C GLU A 210 -38.65 7.23 -11.41
N LYS A 211 -38.86 6.66 -12.60
CA LYS A 211 -39.25 5.25 -12.76
C LYS A 211 -38.21 4.29 -12.18
N SER A 212 -36.92 4.54 -12.45
CA SER A 212 -35.83 3.74 -11.90
C SER A 212 -35.79 3.78 -10.37
N LYS A 213 -36.02 4.95 -9.75
CA LYS A 213 -36.06 5.09 -8.28
C LYS A 213 -37.23 4.34 -7.64
N THR A 214 -38.35 4.26 -8.35
CA THR A 214 -39.58 3.61 -7.88
C THR A 214 -39.66 2.13 -8.29
N GLY A 215 -38.62 1.58 -8.92
CA GLY A 215 -38.58 0.19 -9.37
C GLY A 215 -39.54 -0.12 -10.53
N GLN A 216 -40.00 0.90 -11.25
CA GLN A 216 -40.93 0.76 -12.37
C GLN A 216 -40.18 0.67 -13.70
N SER A 217 -40.66 -0.21 -14.59
CA SER A 217 -40.12 -0.28 -15.95
C SER A 217 -40.59 0.90 -16.80
N CYS A 218 -39.72 1.39 -17.68
CA CYS A 218 -40.13 2.32 -18.72
C CYS A 218 -40.80 1.57 -19.89
N PRO A 219 -41.66 2.24 -20.69
CA PRO A 219 -42.32 1.61 -21.84
C PRO A 219 -41.33 1.08 -22.89
N CYS A 220 -40.15 1.68 -23.01
CA CYS A 220 -39.13 1.24 -23.97
C CYS A 220 -38.57 -0.16 -23.67
N ARG A 221 -38.74 -0.68 -22.44
CA ARG A 221 -38.17 -1.98 -22.02
C ARG A 221 -38.78 -3.18 -22.75
N VAL A 222 -39.98 -3.03 -23.31
CA VAL A 222 -40.70 -4.11 -24.01
C VAL A 222 -40.63 -3.98 -25.55
N LEU A 223 -39.82 -3.05 -26.05
CA LEU A 223 -39.61 -2.91 -27.50
C LEU A 223 -38.87 -4.12 -28.07
N SER A 224 -39.13 -4.41 -29.34
CA SER A 224 -38.37 -5.40 -30.11
C SER A 224 -36.92 -4.97 -30.29
N ALA A 225 -36.05 -5.94 -30.58
CA ALA A 225 -34.69 -5.69 -31.01
C ALA A 225 -34.60 -5.11 -32.44
N GLU A 226 -35.65 -5.34 -33.24
CA GLU A 226 -35.91 -4.75 -34.55
C GLU A 226 -36.48 -3.34 -34.42
#